data_AF-A0A6J6W5P9-F1
#
_entry.id   AF-A0A6J6W5P9-F1
#
_cell.length_a   1.000
_cell.length_b   1.000
_cell.length_c   1.000
_cell.angle_alpha   90.00
_cell.angle_beta   90.00
_cell.angle_gamma   90.00
#
_symmetry.space_group_name_H-M   'P 1'
#
loop_
_entity.id
_entity.type
_entity.pdbx_description
1 polymer ?
#
loop_
_entity_poly.entity_id
_entity_poly.type
_entity_poly.pdbx_seq_one_letter_code
_entity_poly.pdbx_strand_id
1 'polypeptide(L)'
;MAAAEEAGESFWPMPLPQELRASLDSPIADIANIGDRFGGMLTAGLFLKEFVQEDQPWAHLDIAGPAFNTAAPHGYTPVGGTGVAVRTLIRLAEASSGR
;
A
#
# COMPACT_ATOMS: atom_id res chain seq x y z
N MET A 1 -11.59 -2.97 -4.40
CA MET A 1 -11.10 -2.31 -5.62
C MET A 1 -12.09 -1.31 -6.21
N ALA A 2 -13.41 -1.55 -6.13
CA ALA A 2 -14.45 -0.64 -6.64
C ALA A 2 -14.25 0.86 -6.36
N ALA A 3 -13.96 1.26 -5.11
CA ALA A 3 -13.75 2.68 -4.76
C ALA A 3 -12.59 3.33 -5.54
N ALA A 4 -11.53 2.57 -5.85
CA ALA A 4 -10.40 3.07 -6.65
C ALA A 4 -10.78 3.21 -8.13
N GLU A 5 -11.52 2.24 -8.66
CA GLU A 5 -12.05 2.27 -10.03
C GLU A 5 -12.98 3.47 -10.25
N GLU A 6 -13.90 3.72 -9.31
CA GLU A 6 -14.80 4.88 -9.32
C GLU A 6 -14.04 6.21 -9.16
N ALA A 7 -12.97 6.23 -8.37
CA ALA A 7 -12.08 7.38 -8.23
C ALA A 7 -11.17 7.60 -9.45
N GLY A 8 -11.12 6.63 -10.38
CA GLY A 8 -10.24 6.63 -11.53
C GLY A 8 -8.76 6.46 -11.19
N GLU A 9 -8.45 5.86 -10.04
CA GLU A 9 -7.08 5.60 -9.57
C GLU A 9 -6.75 4.12 -9.69
N SER A 10 -5.59 3.81 -10.30
CA SER A 10 -5.17 2.42 -10.49
C SER A 10 -4.47 1.91 -9.24
N PHE A 11 -4.98 0.82 -8.70
CA PHE A 11 -4.35 0.03 -7.64
C PHE A 11 -4.25 -1.42 -8.09
N TRP A 12 -3.30 -2.16 -7.50
CA TRP A 12 -3.14 -3.57 -7.75
C TRP A 12 -3.08 -4.34 -6.44
N PRO A 13 -3.96 -5.34 -6.20
CA PRO A 13 -3.89 -6.15 -5.00
C PRO A 13 -2.65 -7.03 -5.05
N MET A 14 -1.76 -6.84 -4.08
CA MET A 14 -0.55 -7.64 -3.96
C MET A 14 -0.75 -8.74 -2.93
N PRO A 15 -0.27 -9.96 -3.19
CA PRO A 15 -0.26 -11.01 -2.18
C PRO A 15 0.66 -10.63 -1.02
N LEU A 16 0.50 -11.29 0.13
CA LEU A 16 1.45 -11.26 1.24
C LEU A 16 2.00 -12.68 1.44
N PRO A 17 3.02 -13.10 0.66
CA PRO A 17 3.55 -14.46 0.72
C PRO A 17 4.26 -14.68 2.05
N GLN A 18 3.76 -15.61 2.86
CA GLN A 18 4.24 -15.83 4.23
C GLN A 18 5.71 -16.27 4.26
N GLU A 19 6.19 -16.94 3.22
CA GLU A 19 7.57 -17.39 3.07
C GLU A 19 8.60 -16.23 3.09
N LEU A 20 8.19 -15.01 2.73
CA LEU A 20 9.07 -13.85 2.74
C LEU A 20 9.29 -13.29 4.16
N ARG A 21 8.49 -13.70 5.15
CA ARG A 21 8.61 -13.21 6.54
C ARG A 21 9.94 -13.58 7.18
N ALA A 22 10.50 -14.75 6.85
CA ALA A 22 11.79 -15.20 7.39
C ALA A 22 12.95 -14.27 7.02
N SER A 23 12.83 -13.52 5.91
CA SER A 23 13.84 -12.52 5.53
C SER A 23 13.95 -11.36 6.53
N LEU A 24 12.95 -11.17 7.39
CA LEU A 24 12.91 -10.14 8.42
C LEU A 24 13.39 -10.65 9.80
N ASP A 25 13.92 -11.87 9.89
CA ASP A 25 14.43 -12.39 11.15
C ASP A 25 15.69 -11.64 11.59
N SER A 26 15.72 -11.23 12.86
CA SER A 26 16.84 -10.49 13.44
C SER A 26 17.53 -11.34 14.50
N PRO A 27 18.87 -11.37 14.54
CA PRO A 27 19.59 -12.09 15.60
C PRO A 27 19.54 -11.39 16.96
N ILE A 28 19.04 -10.14 17.02
CA ILE A 28 19.07 -9.29 18.22
C ILE A 28 17.68 -8.83 18.65
N ALA A 29 16.82 -8.49 17.69
CA ALA A 29 15.49 -7.93 17.93
C ALA A 29 14.39 -8.90 17.49
N ASP A 30 13.14 -8.60 17.83
CA ASP A 30 12.00 -9.45 17.45
C ASP A 30 11.80 -9.52 15.92
N ILE A 31 12.12 -8.43 15.21
CA ILE A 31 12.03 -8.34 13.75
C ILE A 31 12.97 -7.24 13.20
N ALA A 32 13.55 -7.48 12.03
CA ALA A 32 14.32 -6.50 11.26
C ALA A 32 13.39 -5.63 10.39
N ASN A 33 13.74 -4.35 10.19
CA ASN A 33 12.95 -3.43 9.37
C ASN A 33 13.22 -3.55 7.85
N ILE A 34 14.21 -4.33 7.46
CA ILE A 34 14.63 -4.56 6.07
C ILE A 34 14.92 -6.05 5.94
N GLY A 35 14.33 -6.68 4.92
CA GLY A 35 14.60 -8.07 4.55
C GLY A 35 15.41 -8.14 3.25
N ASP A 36 15.05 -9.09 2.39
CA ASP A 36 15.73 -9.28 1.12
C ASP A 36 15.57 -8.08 0.17
N ARG A 37 16.58 -7.88 -0.70
CA ARG A 37 16.59 -6.78 -1.67
C ARG A 37 15.42 -6.85 -2.67
N PHE A 38 15.02 -8.06 -3.07
CA PHE A 38 13.97 -8.26 -4.05
C PHE A 38 12.61 -8.41 -3.35
N GLY A 39 11.60 -7.71 -3.86
CA GLY A 39 10.27 -7.74 -3.25
C GLY A 39 10.14 -6.87 -1.99
N GLY A 40 10.92 -5.79 -1.89
CA GLY A 40 10.90 -4.90 -0.71
C GLY A 40 9.51 -4.39 -0.29
N MET A 41 8.62 -4.11 -1.24
CA MET A 41 7.22 -3.75 -0.95
C MET A 41 6.44 -4.88 -0.25
N LEU A 42 6.72 -6.14 -0.59
CA LEU A 42 6.06 -7.31 -0.01
C LEU A 42 6.56 -7.56 1.41
N THR A 43 7.88 -7.49 1.61
CA THR A 43 8.48 -7.62 2.95
C THR A 43 8.07 -6.46 3.84
N ALA A 44 7.96 -5.23 3.33
CA ALA A 44 7.43 -4.10 4.08
C ALA A 44 5.96 -4.31 4.48
N GLY A 45 5.13 -4.83 3.57
CA GLY A 45 3.74 -5.20 3.89
C GLY A 45 3.64 -6.26 4.99
N LEU A 46 4.51 -7.28 4.96
CA LEU A 46 4.58 -8.28 6.02
C LEU A 46 5.05 -7.69 7.34
N PHE A 47 6.07 -6.83 7.33
CA PHE A 47 6.54 -6.13 8.52
C PHE A 47 5.41 -5.35 9.20
N LEU A 48 4.62 -4.59 8.43
CA LEU A 48 3.49 -3.82 8.97
C LEU A 48 2.40 -4.72 9.56
N LYS A 49 2.16 -5.90 8.96
CA LYS A 49 1.15 -6.86 9.42
C LYS A 49 1.42 -7.38 10.83
N GLU A 50 2.68 -7.48 11.26
CA GLU A 50 3.06 -7.94 12.61
C GLU A 50 2.52 -7.05 13.74
N PHE A 51 2.12 -5.81 13.40
CA PHE A 51 1.56 -4.84 14.35
C PHE A 51 0.02 -4.76 14.29
N VAL A 52 -0.62 -5.60 13.47
CA VAL A 52 -2.08 -5.65 13.31
C VAL A 52 -2.63 -6.85 14.06
N GLN A 53 -3.69 -6.66 14.84
CA GLN A 53 -4.37 -7.75 15.54
C GLN A 53 -5.03 -8.72 14.53
N GLU A 54 -5.06 -10.01 14.86
CA GLU A 54 -5.55 -11.06 13.94
C GLU A 54 -6.97 -10.80 13.41
N ASP A 55 -7.87 -10.29 14.26
CA ASP A 55 -9.27 -10.04 13.92
C ASP A 55 -9.55 -8.63 13.38
N GLN A 56 -8.53 -7.80 13.17
CA GLN A 56 -8.68 -6.44 12.67
C GLN A 56 -8.63 -6.41 11.13
N PRO A 57 -9.73 -6.06 10.42
CA PRO A 57 -9.67 -5.81 8.99
C PRO A 57 -8.65 -4.71 8.69
N TRP A 58 -7.72 -4.99 7.78
CA TRP A 58 -6.59 -4.12 7.50
C TRP A 58 -6.21 -4.15 6.03
N ALA A 59 -5.76 -3.00 5.55
CA ALA A 59 -5.15 -2.83 4.24
C ALA A 59 -3.99 -1.83 4.34
N HIS A 60 -2.91 -2.13 3.62
CA HIS A 60 -1.80 -1.21 3.40
C HIS A 60 -1.79 -0.79 1.94
N LEU A 61 -1.69 0.52 1.69
CA LEU A 61 -1.55 1.10 0.36
C LEU A 61 -0.12 1.61 0.20
N ASP A 62 0.71 0.89 -0.56
CA ASP A 62 2.01 1.39 -0.98
C ASP A 62 1.83 2.31 -2.20
N ILE A 63 2.06 3.60 -2.00
CA ILE A 63 1.85 4.65 -3.01
C ILE A 63 3.15 5.36 -3.41
N ALA A 64 4.32 4.83 -3.02
CA ALA A 64 5.59 5.53 -3.22
C ALA A 64 5.83 5.89 -4.71
N GLY A 65 5.54 4.97 -5.62
CA GLY A 65 5.65 5.19 -7.07
C GLY A 65 4.69 6.27 -7.59
N PRO A 66 3.36 6.13 -7.44
CA PRO A 66 2.41 7.08 -8.02
C PRO A 66 2.27 8.41 -7.26
N ALA A 67 2.84 8.57 -6.07
CA ALA A 67 2.71 9.80 -5.26
C ALA A 67 3.37 11.04 -5.89
N PHE A 68 4.36 10.86 -6.76
CA PHE A 68 5.09 11.95 -7.40
C PHE A 68 5.38 11.65 -8.87
N ASN A 69 4.81 12.43 -9.78
CA ASN A 69 5.01 12.28 -11.21
C ASN A 69 6.22 13.11 -11.68
N THR A 70 7.30 12.43 -12.07
CA THR A 70 8.48 13.05 -12.68
C THR A 70 8.42 13.11 -14.21
N ALA A 71 7.41 12.47 -14.82
CA ALA A 71 7.20 12.44 -16.26
C ALA A 71 6.30 13.59 -16.73
N ALA A 72 5.95 13.59 -18.01
CA ALA A 72 4.97 14.53 -18.56
C ALA A 72 3.59 14.38 -17.87
N PRO A 73 2.79 15.46 -17.77
CA PRO A 73 1.45 15.37 -17.23
C PRO A 73 0.57 14.49 -18.12
N HIS A 74 -0.40 13.81 -17.52
CA HIS A 74 -1.37 12.99 -18.25
C HIS A 74 -2.73 12.97 -17.54
N GLY A 75 -3.82 12.99 -18.31
CA GLY A 75 -5.18 13.07 -17.76
C GLY A 75 -5.31 14.24 -16.80
N TYR A 76 -5.68 13.96 -15.54
CA TYR A 76 -5.78 14.94 -14.45
C TYR A 76 -4.52 14.96 -13.54
N THR A 77 -3.46 14.21 -13.87
CA THR A 77 -2.24 14.09 -13.05
C THR A 77 -1.18 15.11 -13.52
N PRO A 78 -0.79 16.08 -12.68
CA PRO A 78 0.24 17.06 -13.01
C PRO A 78 1.66 16.48 -12.88
N VAL A 79 2.67 17.27 -13.24
CA VAL A 79 4.06 17.02 -12.82
C VAL A 79 4.20 17.41 -11.34
N GLY A 80 4.88 16.59 -10.55
CA GLY A 80 5.06 16.79 -9.12
C GLY A 80 4.10 15.94 -8.28
N GLY A 81 3.69 16.46 -7.12
CA GLY A 81 2.83 15.74 -6.19
C GLY A 81 1.45 15.46 -6.79
N THR A 82 1.04 14.19 -6.81
CA THR A 82 -0.19 13.75 -7.51
C THR A 82 -1.42 13.75 -6.60
N GLY A 83 -1.22 13.63 -5.28
CA GLY A 83 -2.32 13.44 -4.33
C GLY A 83 -3.06 12.11 -4.48
N VAL A 84 -2.42 11.10 -5.09
CA VAL A 84 -3.00 9.76 -5.26
C VAL A 84 -3.51 9.18 -3.94
N ALA A 85 -4.54 8.35 -4.02
CA ALA A 85 -5.28 7.72 -2.91
C ALA A 85 -6.26 8.64 -2.19
N VAL A 86 -6.16 9.97 -2.28
CA VAL A 86 -7.09 10.88 -1.57
C VAL A 86 -8.53 10.65 -2.01
N ARG A 87 -8.79 10.61 -3.32
CA ARG A 87 -10.15 10.36 -3.84
C ARG A 87 -10.60 8.92 -3.56
N THR A 88 -9.70 7.94 -3.71
CA THR A 88 -10.02 6.54 -3.39
C THR A 88 -10.44 6.37 -1.92
N LEU A 89 -9.74 7.00 -0.98
CA LEU A 89 -10.07 6.93 0.44
C LEU A 89 -11.38 7.65 0.77
N ILE A 90 -11.65 8.80 0.15
CA ILE A 90 -12.94 9.48 0.29
C ILE A 90 -14.08 8.59 -0.23
N ARG A 91 -13.94 8.00 -1.43
CA ARG A 91 -14.95 7.09 -1.99
C ARG A 91 -15.15 5.84 -1.13
N LEU A 92 -14.07 5.28 -0.58
CA LEU A 92 -14.15 4.16 0.35
C LEU A 92 -14.94 4.53 1.62
N ALA A 93 -14.68 5.70 2.18
CA ALA A 93 -15.38 6.18 3.37
C ALA A 93 -16.87 6.44 3.11
N GLU A 94 -17.21 7.05 1.96
CA GLU A 94 -18.60 7.24 1.53
C GLU A 94 -19.33 5.89 1.41
N ALA A 95 -18.76 4.95 0.66
CA ALA A 95 -19.34 3.62 0.45
C ALA A 95 -19.49 2.82 1.76
N SER A 96 -18.56 3.00 2.70
CA SER A 96 -18.61 2.34 4.02
C SER A 96 -19.59 3.00 4.99
N SER A 97 -20.00 4.24 4.73
CA SER A 97 -20.93 4.99 5.59
C SER A 97 -22.41 4.68 5.34
N GLY A 98 -22.72 3.77 4.41
CA GLY A 98 -24.09 3.42 4.03
C GLY A 98 -24.85 4.54 3.31
N ARG A 99 -24.13 5.49 2.70
CA ARG A 99 -24.67 6.53 1.83
C ARG A 99 -24.35 6.26 0.38
#